data_AF-A0A5E4F240-F1
#
_entry.id   AF-A0A5E4F240-F1
#
_cell.length_a   1.000
_cell.length_b   1.000
_cell.length_c   1.000
_cell.angle_alpha   90.00
_cell.angle_beta   90.00
_cell.angle_gamma   90.00
#
_symmetry.space_group_name_H-M   'P 1'
#
loop_
_entity.id
_entity.type
_entity.pdbx_description
1 polymer ?
#
loop_
_entity_poly.entity_id
_entity_poly.type
_entity_poly.pdbx_seq_one_letter_code
_entity_poly.pdbx_strand_id
1 'polypeptide(L)' 'MASEPGSGTVELRTPVFNGENYEFWSIRMKIILKSHGLWDLVEHGFDASDPKKEKEIEETKVDEKSMMA' A
#
# COMPACT_ATOMS: atom_id res chain seq x y z
N MET A 1 22.22 17.75 24.03
CA MET A 1 21.02 16.97 23.70
C MET A 1 20.61 17.39 22.31
N ALA A 2 21.16 16.74 21.28
CA ALA A 2 20.83 17.01 19.89
C ALA A 2 19.91 15.88 19.42
N SER A 3 18.67 16.21 19.12
CA SER A 3 17.67 15.26 18.63
C SER A 3 18.07 14.74 17.26
N GLU A 4 18.00 13.43 17.09
CA GLU A 4 18.37 12.72 15.86
C GLU A 4 17.41 13.04 14.71
N PRO A 5 17.89 13.05 13.44
CA PRO A 5 17.05 13.23 12.27
C PRO A 5 16.11 12.03 12.14
N GLY A 6 14.81 12.32 12.02
CA GLY A 6 13.76 11.34 11.86
C GLY A 6 14.08 10.34 10.76
N SER A 7 14.05 9.06 11.13
CA SER A 7 14.13 7.92 10.23
C SER A 7 13.17 8.14 9.06
N GLY A 8 13.73 8.38 7.87
CA GLY A 8 13.00 8.46 6.63
C GLY A 8 12.53 7.05 6.26
N THR A 9 11.52 6.55 6.97
CA THR A 9 10.67 5.52 6.42
C THR A 9 10.11 6.11 5.14
N VAL A 10 10.48 5.53 4.00
CA VAL A 10 9.70 5.66 2.77
C VAL A 10 8.35 5.00 3.04
N GLU A 11 7.55 5.62 3.92
CA GLU A 11 6.13 5.35 4.03
C GLU A 11 5.65 5.55 2.59
N LEU A 12 5.28 4.44 1.94
CA LEU A 12 4.70 4.44 0.61
C LEU A 12 3.38 5.20 0.75
N ARG A 13 3.49 6.54 0.78
CA ARG A 13 2.43 7.44 1.18
C ARG A 13 1.43 7.38 0.06
N THR A 14 0.45 6.49 0.22
CA THR A 14 -0.61 6.30 -0.75
C THR A 14 -1.19 7.68 -1.04
N PRO A 15 -1.29 8.07 -2.32
CA PRO A 15 -1.79 9.39 -2.65
C PRO A 15 -3.20 9.52 -2.09
N VAL A 16 -3.45 10.52 -1.26
CA VAL A 16 -4.79 10.81 -0.74
C VAL A 16 -5.58 11.51 -1.86
N PHE A 17 -6.76 10.99 -2.18
CA PHE A 17 -7.65 11.64 -3.12
C PHE A 17 -8.47 12.71 -2.39
N ASN A 18 -8.37 13.96 -2.85
CA ASN A 18 -9.11 15.09 -2.29
C ASN A 18 -10.30 15.52 -3.17
N GLY A 19 -10.60 14.78 -4.23
CA GLY A 19 -11.65 15.13 -5.20
C GLY A 19 -11.15 15.93 -6.41
N GLU A 20 -9.92 16.44 -6.37
CA GLU A 20 -9.31 17.21 -7.46
C GLU A 20 -8.18 16.42 -8.14
N ASN A 21 -7.85 16.80 -9.38
CA ASN A 21 -6.70 16.26 -10.11
C ASN A 21 -6.67 14.73 -10.23
N TYR A 22 -7.84 14.12 -10.49
CA TYR A 22 -8.02 12.67 -10.61
C TYR A 22 -7.06 12.02 -11.60
N GLU A 23 -6.73 12.69 -12.71
CA GLU A 23 -5.78 12.18 -13.70
C GLU A 23 -4.41 11.89 -13.06
N PHE A 24 -3.88 12.85 -12.29
CA PHE A 24 -2.60 12.67 -11.63
C PHE A 24 -2.67 11.66 -10.48
N TRP A 25 -3.76 11.71 -9.70
CA TRP A 25 -3.98 10.77 -8.61
C TRP A 25 -4.07 9.33 -9.13
N SER A 26 -4.84 9.10 -10.19
CA SER A 26 -5.06 7.78 -10.77
C SER A 26 -3.78 7.22 -11.40
N ILE A 27 -2.93 8.06 -12.00
CA ILE A 27 -1.61 7.64 -12.48
C ILE A 27 -0.75 7.14 -11.31
N ARG A 28 -0.67 7.90 -10.22
CA ARG A 28 0.13 7.52 -9.04
C ARG A 28 -0.40 6.24 -8.39
N MET A 29 -1.72 6.13 -8.21
CA MET A 29 -2.36 4.95 -7.63
C MET A 29 -2.18 3.71 -8.51
N LYS A 30 -2.33 3.87 -9.83
CA LYS A 30 -2.09 2.80 -10.81
C LYS A 30 -0.65 2.30 -10.75
N ILE A 31 0.33 3.20 -10.67
CA ILE A 31 1.75 2.80 -10.55
C ILE A 31 1.95 1.96 -9.29
N ILE A 32 1.49 2.43 -8.13
CA ILE A 32 1.62 1.71 -6.85
C ILE A 32 0.99 0.31 -6.95
N LEU A 33 -0.26 0.22 -7.40
CA LEU A 33 -0.95 -1.06 -7.55
C LEU A 33 -0.26 -2.00 -8.54
N LYS A 34 0.28 -1.48 -9.64
CA LYS A 34 1.06 -2.28 -10.61
C LYS A 34 2.39 -2.75 -10.01
N SER A 35 3.07 -1.93 -9.22
CA SER A 35 4.30 -2.31 -8.50
C SER A 35 4.07 -3.48 -7.54
N HIS A 36 2.88 -3.54 -6.92
CA HIS A 36 2.49 -4.60 -6.01
C HIS A 36 1.77 -5.78 -6.69
N GLY A 37 1.60 -5.78 -8.01
CA GLY A 37 0.83 -6.82 -8.72
C GLY A 37 -0.68 -6.80 -8.47
N LEU A 38 -1.18 -5.83 -7.70
CA LEU A 38 -2.59 -5.72 -7.30
C LEU A 38 -3.49 -5.10 -8.36
N TRP A 39 -2.93 -4.46 -9.39
CA TRP A 39 -3.73 -3.80 -10.45
C TRP A 39 -4.61 -4.79 -11.22
N ASP A 40 -4.20 -6.06 -11.32
CA ASP A 40 -4.99 -7.14 -11.92
C ASP A 40 -6.37 -7.26 -11.27
N LEU A 41 -6.44 -7.06 -9.94
CA LEU A 41 -7.69 -7.09 -9.17
C LEU A 41 -8.64 -5.96 -9.55
N VAL A 42 -8.08 -4.80 -9.89
CA VAL A 42 -8.84 -3.61 -10.28
C VAL A 42 -9.37 -3.75 -11.71
N GLU A 43 -8.59 -4.36 -12.61
CA GLU A 43 -8.98 -4.57 -14.02
C GLU A 43 -9.94 -5.74 -14.20
N HIS A 44 -9.62 -6.90 -13.65
CA HIS A 44 -10.39 -8.14 -13.85
C HIS A 44 -11.50 -8.33 -12.79
N GLY A 45 -11.50 -7.50 -11.75
CA GLY A 45 -12.40 -7.64 -10.61
C GLY A 45 -11.95 -8.73 -9.63
N PHE A 46 -12.56 -8.71 -8.45
CA PHE A 46 -12.41 -9.76 -7.46
C PHE A 46 -13.61 -10.71 -7.56
N ASP A 47 -13.36 -11.96 -7.93
CA ASP A 47 -14.38 -13.01 -7.77
C ASP A 47 -14.28 -13.58 -6.36
N ALA A 48 -15.16 -13.11 -5.47
CA ALA A 48 -15.19 -13.55 -4.08
C ALA A 48 -15.64 -15.01 -3.91
N SER A 49 -16.03 -15.70 -4.99
CA SER A 49 -16.34 -17.13 -4.97
C SER A 49 -15.14 -18.01 -5.31
N ASP A 50 -13.97 -17.43 -5.64
CA ASP A 50 -12.74 -18.19 -5.88
C ASP A 50 -11.86 -18.26 -4.61
N PRO A 51 -11.88 -19.38 -3.86
CA PRO A 51 -11.19 -19.52 -2.57
C PRO A 51 -9.66 -19.58 -2.69
N LYS A 52 -9.07 -19.42 -3.89
CA LYS A 52 -7.61 -19.46 -4.10
C LYS A 52 -6.94 -18.11 -3.98
N LYS A 53 -7.64 -16.98 -4.12
CA LYS A 53 -7.04 -15.63 -4.09
C LYS A 53 -6.94 -15.02 -2.67
N GLU A 54 -7.49 -15.66 -1.64
CA GLU A 54 -7.49 -15.15 -0.25
C GLU A 54 -6.12 -15.19 0.46
N LYS A 55 -5.09 -15.87 -0.07
CA LYS A 55 -3.85 -16.14 0.67
C LYS A 55 -2.76 -15.05 0.63
N GLU A 56 -2.90 -13.98 -0.15
CA GLU A 56 -1.80 -13.02 -0.36
C GLU A 56 -1.97 -11.67 0.39
N ILE A 57 -3.13 -11.43 1.02
CA ILE A 57 -3.45 -10.13 1.63
C ILE A 57 -3.18 -10.06 3.14
N GLU A 58 -2.62 -11.12 3.76
CA GLU A 58 -2.40 -11.24 5.20
C GLU A 58 -0.90 -11.26 5.59
N GLU A 59 -0.04 -10.44 4.98
CA GLU A 59 1.37 -10.31 5.40
C GLU A 59 1.82 -8.84 5.50
N THR A 60 1.02 -7.96 6.13
CA THR A 60 1.51 -6.66 6.64
C THR A 60 0.93 -6.35 8.02
N LYS A 61 0.89 -7.33 8.92
CA LYS A 61 0.53 -7.12 10.32
C LYS A 61 1.79 -7.02 11.19
N VAL A 62 2.18 -5.77 11.47
CA VAL A 62 2.76 -5.30 12.75
C VAL A 62 4.08 -5.94 13.18
N ASP A 63 5.20 -5.38 12.72
CA ASP A 63 6.43 -5.35 13.56
C ASP A 63 6.49 -4.01 14.30
N GLU A 64 5.56 -3.84 15.25
CA GLU A 64 5.67 -2.87 16.34
C GLU A 64 5.84 -3.66 17.64
N LYS A 65 6.82 -4.58 17.72
CA LYS A 65 7.17 -5.20 19.01
C LYS A 65 8.54 -5.89 19.06
N SER A 66 9.65 -5.21 18.73
CA SER A 66 10.94 -5.66 19.30
C SER A 66 12.09 -4.66 19.15
N MET A 67 12.16 -3.63 19.99
CA MET A 67 13.48 -3.16 20.47
C MET A 67 13.34 -2.38 21.78
N MET A 68 12.95 -3.10 22.84
CA MET A 68 13.22 -2.68 24.23
C MET A 68 13.29 -3.96 25.05
N ALA A 69 14.46 -4.60 25.00
CA ALA A 69 14.88 -5.64 25.94
C ALA A 69 16.38 -5.43 26.20
#